data_AF-A0A0Q5LBI2-F1
#
_entry.id   AF-A0A0Q5LBI2-F1
#
_cell.length_a   1.000
_cell.length_b   1.000
_cell.length_c   1.000
_cell.angle_alpha   90.00
_cell.angle_beta   90.00
_cell.angle_gamma   90.00
#
_symmetry.space_group_name_H-M   'P 1'
#
loop_
_entity.id
_entity.type
_entity.pdbx_description
1 polymer ?
#
loop_
_entity_poly.entity_id
_entity_poly.type
_entity_poly.pdbx_seq_one_letter_code
_entity_poly.pdbx_strand_id
1 'polypeptide(L)'
;MSFAKPSSYFAVPLVAALALAGCGSHVPLTPALPATTASAATLPPKSAAAAPAANPWAGVQEQVGRYPSSGEDFLRNGPIARRLQGLLGPVNYPVFLQNMGTSGPLRQEGPLIYITGNRPHEGGAESAAMVLDPARDVMRAWLQTGDEEWDVQDAGPAVPLPAEVRQFIQNARGV
;
A
#
# COMPACT_ATOMS: atom_id res chain seq x y z
N MET A 1 -34.21 -33.01 5.92
CA MET A 1 -33.70 -33.72 4.73
C MET A 1 -32.27 -33.26 4.54
N SER A 2 -31.32 -34.07 4.98
CA SER A 2 -29.88 -33.78 4.92
C SER A 2 -29.37 -33.95 3.49
N PHE A 3 -28.55 -33.02 3.02
CA PHE A 3 -27.69 -33.25 1.86
C PHE A 3 -26.22 -33.16 2.29
N ALA A 4 -25.54 -34.28 2.11
CA ALA A 4 -24.14 -34.50 2.44
C ALA A 4 -23.21 -33.98 1.34
N LYS A 5 -22.01 -33.59 1.77
CA LYS A 5 -20.84 -33.13 0.99
C LYS A 5 -20.28 -34.25 0.10
N PRO A 6 -19.45 -33.90 -0.89
CA PRO A 6 -18.14 -34.56 -0.91
C PRO A 6 -16.96 -33.59 -1.05
N SER A 7 -16.03 -33.71 -0.10
CA SER A 7 -14.64 -33.30 -0.26
C SER A 7 -13.95 -34.28 -1.19
N SER A 8 -13.24 -33.78 -2.21
CA SER A 8 -12.28 -34.57 -2.98
C SER A 8 -10.90 -33.93 -2.90
N TYR A 9 -10.02 -34.61 -2.17
CA TYR A 9 -8.58 -34.40 -2.14
C TYR A 9 -7.98 -34.97 -3.44
N PHE A 10 -7.12 -34.21 -4.11
CA PHE A 10 -6.17 -34.77 -5.07
C PHE A 10 -4.75 -34.46 -4.61
N ALA A 11 -4.08 -35.52 -4.14
CA ALA A 11 -2.64 -35.57 -3.96
C ALA A 11 -2.00 -36.01 -5.28
N VAL A 12 -0.92 -35.34 -5.69
CA VAL A 12 -0.03 -35.81 -6.77
C VAL A 12 1.41 -35.79 -6.25
N PRO A 13 2.17 -36.90 -6.38
CA PRO A 13 3.49 -37.04 -5.77
C PRO A 13 4.65 -36.58 -6.66
N LEU A 14 5.67 -36.05 -5.97
CA LEU A 14 7.13 -36.30 -6.04
C LEU A 14 7.73 -36.95 -7.31
N VAL A 15 8.69 -36.26 -7.94
CA VAL A 15 9.89 -36.87 -8.58
C VAL A 15 11.13 -36.01 -8.32
N ALA A 16 12.23 -36.65 -7.95
CA ALA A 16 13.55 -36.11 -7.61
C ALA A 16 14.62 -36.51 -8.64
N ALA A 17 15.68 -35.69 -8.82
CA ALA A 17 17.08 -36.07 -9.18
C ALA A 17 17.93 -34.79 -9.34
N LEU A 18 18.96 -34.48 -8.54
CA LEU A 18 20.35 -34.99 -8.46
C LEU A 18 21.27 -34.68 -9.67
N ALA A 19 22.27 -33.81 -9.45
CA ALA A 19 23.69 -33.84 -9.89
C ALA A 19 24.29 -32.42 -9.75
N LEU A 20 25.57 -32.12 -9.49
CA LEU A 20 26.81 -32.83 -9.12
C LEU A 20 27.82 -31.74 -8.70
N ALA A 21 28.81 -32.14 -7.92
CA ALA A 21 29.85 -31.34 -7.30
C ALA A 21 30.85 -30.70 -8.29
N GLY A 22 31.49 -29.61 -7.86
CA GLY A 22 32.66 -29.01 -8.50
C GLY A 22 33.54 -28.25 -7.51
N CYS A 23 34.32 -28.97 -6.70
CA CYS A 23 35.48 -28.43 -5.97
C CYS A 23 36.67 -28.36 -6.94
N GLY A 24 37.31 -27.20 -7.02
CA GLY A 24 38.61 -27.04 -7.65
C GLY A 24 39.45 -26.07 -6.85
N SER A 25 40.26 -26.60 -5.93
CA SER A 25 41.32 -25.85 -5.23
C SER A 25 42.61 -25.94 -6.04
N HIS A 26 43.23 -24.80 -6.35
CA HIS A 26 44.63 -24.73 -6.75
C HIS A 26 45.24 -23.42 -6.22
N VAL A 27 46.30 -23.56 -5.43
CA VAL A 27 47.17 -22.51 -4.89
C VAL A 27 48.46 -22.51 -5.72
N PRO A 28 49.09 -21.36 -5.95
CA PRO A 28 50.48 -21.22 -5.50
C PRO A 28 50.80 -19.87 -4.83
N LEU A 29 51.81 -19.92 -3.97
CA LEU A 29 52.36 -18.85 -3.13
C LEU A 29 53.13 -17.76 -3.93
N THR A 30 52.93 -16.50 -3.51
CA THR A 30 53.84 -15.33 -3.22
C THR A 30 55.30 -15.35 -3.76
N PRO A 31 56.01 -14.21 -4.07
CA PRO A 31 55.91 -12.86 -3.47
C PRO A 31 56.22 -11.61 -4.36
N ALA A 32 55.96 -10.39 -3.83
CA ALA A 32 56.87 -9.21 -3.74
C ALA A 32 56.14 -7.83 -3.77
N LEU A 33 56.41 -7.02 -2.74
CA LEU A 33 56.18 -5.56 -2.62
C LEU A 33 57.34 -4.79 -3.32
N PRO A 34 57.27 -3.47 -3.70
CA PRO A 34 56.88 -2.36 -2.80
C PRO A 34 56.30 -1.04 -3.39
N ALA A 35 55.95 -0.14 -2.45
CA ALA A 35 55.98 1.34 -2.47
C ALA A 35 54.76 2.17 -2.96
N THR A 36 54.10 2.77 -1.96
CA THR A 36 53.72 4.19 -1.81
C THR A 36 53.01 4.93 -2.96
N THR A 37 51.73 5.24 -2.74
CA THR A 37 51.22 6.63 -2.89
C THR A 37 50.31 7.00 -1.72
N ALA A 38 50.45 8.26 -1.32
CA ALA A 38 49.93 8.86 -0.12
C ALA A 38 48.40 8.84 -0.03
N SER A 39 47.93 8.61 1.20
CA SER A 39 46.55 8.81 1.63
C SER A 39 46.18 10.29 1.48
N ALA A 40 45.39 10.61 0.45
CA ALA A 40 44.56 11.80 0.46
C ALA A 40 43.23 11.40 1.10
N ALA A 41 43.15 11.54 2.42
CA ALA A 41 41.88 11.49 3.15
C ALA A 41 41.01 12.65 2.63
N THR A 42 40.15 12.34 1.66
CA THR A 42 39.02 13.22 1.33
C THR A 42 38.12 13.20 2.54
N LEU A 43 38.08 14.31 3.26
CA LEU A 43 37.10 14.54 4.32
C LEU A 43 35.72 14.17 3.77
N PRO A 44 34.91 13.37 4.48
CA PRO A 44 33.54 13.12 4.07
C PRO A 44 32.85 14.49 3.93
N PRO A 45 32.10 14.74 2.85
CA PRO A 45 31.33 15.97 2.74
C PRO A 45 30.50 16.09 4.00
N LYS A 46 30.69 17.21 4.72
CA LYS A 46 29.85 17.65 5.83
C LYS A 46 28.42 17.36 5.42
N SER A 47 27.78 16.40 6.09
CA SER A 47 26.40 16.00 5.83
C SER A 47 25.58 17.27 5.71
N ALA A 48 25.18 17.59 4.47
CA ALA A 48 24.27 18.70 4.23
C ALA A 48 23.03 18.33 5.01
N ALA A 49 22.73 19.12 6.05
CA ALA A 49 21.54 18.95 6.84
C ALA A 49 20.38 18.81 5.86
N ALA A 50 19.75 17.63 5.84
CA ALA A 50 18.65 17.35 4.95
C ALA A 50 17.62 18.45 5.14
N ALA A 51 17.27 19.15 4.06
CA ALA A 51 16.17 20.10 4.09
C ALA A 51 14.96 19.41 4.74
N PRO A 52 14.20 20.09 5.61
CA PRO A 52 13.02 19.49 6.22
C PRO A 52 12.14 18.94 5.10
N ALA A 53 11.80 17.65 5.20
CA ALA A 53 10.96 16.99 4.22
C ALA A 53 9.69 17.83 4.06
N ALA A 54 9.42 18.28 2.83
CA ALA A 54 8.21 19.02 2.55
C ALA A 54 7.00 18.17 3.00
N ASN A 55 6.04 18.78 3.69
CA ASN A 55 4.81 18.09 4.09
C ASN A 55 4.14 17.53 2.81
N PRO A 56 4.11 16.21 2.61
CA PRO A 56 3.58 15.62 1.37
C PRO A 56 2.07 15.87 1.23
N TRP A 57 1.40 16.29 2.30
CA TRP A 57 -0.04 16.51 2.37
C TRP A 57 -0.46 17.98 2.31
N ALA A 58 0.47 18.92 2.07
CA ALA A 58 0.18 20.35 2.11
C ALA A 58 -1.04 20.79 1.27
N GLY A 59 -1.23 20.19 0.08
CA GLY A 59 -2.36 20.49 -0.80
C GLY A 59 -3.63 19.65 -0.57
N VAL A 60 -3.60 18.65 0.32
CA VAL A 60 -4.76 17.76 0.53
C VAL A 60 -5.88 18.47 1.28
N GLN A 61 -5.54 19.38 2.20
CA GLN A 61 -6.53 20.12 2.98
C GLN A 61 -7.46 20.96 2.09
N GLU A 62 -6.95 21.47 0.97
CA GLU A 62 -7.71 22.27 0.00
C GLU A 62 -8.71 21.42 -0.82
N GLN A 63 -8.52 20.10 -0.84
CA GLN A 63 -9.41 19.15 -1.51
C GLN A 63 -10.58 18.72 -0.63
N VAL A 64 -10.56 19.02 0.68
CA VAL A 64 -11.68 18.71 1.57
C VAL A 64 -12.95 19.41 1.08
N GLY A 65 -14.03 18.64 0.93
CA GLY A 65 -15.30 19.06 0.34
C GLY A 65 -15.38 18.91 -1.19
N ARG A 66 -14.29 18.56 -1.88
CA ARG A 66 -14.27 18.32 -3.33
C ARG A 66 -14.55 16.85 -3.65
N TYR A 67 -15.25 16.62 -4.77
CA TYR A 67 -15.39 15.29 -5.35
C TYR A 67 -14.18 14.98 -6.24
N PRO A 68 -13.74 13.71 -6.32
CA PRO A 68 -12.70 13.31 -7.28
C PRO A 68 -13.03 13.73 -8.73
N SER A 69 -14.31 13.79 -9.08
CA SER A 69 -14.79 14.17 -10.42
C SER A 69 -14.93 15.69 -10.65
N SER A 70 -14.79 16.52 -9.62
CA SER A 70 -15.09 17.97 -9.69
C SER A 70 -13.89 18.87 -9.99
N GLY A 71 -12.71 18.29 -10.25
CA GLY A 71 -11.46 19.02 -10.44
C GLY A 71 -10.30 18.07 -10.76
N GLU A 72 -9.12 18.33 -10.18
CA GLU A 72 -8.02 17.36 -10.23
C GLU A 72 -8.39 16.12 -9.42
N ASP A 73 -8.45 14.97 -10.09
CA ASP A 73 -8.76 13.70 -9.44
C ASP A 73 -7.61 13.29 -8.52
N PHE A 74 -7.74 13.61 -7.24
CA PHE A 74 -6.77 13.29 -6.20
C PHE A 74 -6.66 11.78 -5.89
N LEU A 75 -7.60 10.95 -6.36
CA LEU A 75 -7.47 9.50 -6.27
C LEU A 75 -6.59 8.94 -7.38
N ARG A 76 -6.45 9.65 -8.52
CA ARG A 76 -5.61 9.26 -9.66
C ARG A 76 -4.31 10.03 -9.76
N ASN A 77 -4.25 11.23 -9.20
CA ASN A 77 -3.12 12.15 -9.25
C ASN A 77 -2.69 12.62 -7.86
N GLY A 78 -1.48 13.18 -7.79
CA GLY A 78 -0.97 13.79 -6.56
C GLY A 78 -0.52 12.81 -5.48
N PRO A 79 -0.35 13.30 -4.23
CA PRO A 79 0.17 12.52 -3.11
C PRO A 79 -0.72 11.36 -2.67
N ILE A 80 -2.05 11.54 -2.68
CA ILE A 80 -3.01 10.51 -2.29
C ILE A 80 -2.92 9.31 -3.23
N ALA A 81 -3.00 9.56 -4.55
CA ALA A 81 -2.90 8.51 -5.56
C ALA A 81 -1.61 7.70 -5.44
N ARG A 82 -0.46 8.36 -5.29
CA ARG A 82 0.85 7.69 -5.13
C ARG A 82 0.87 6.82 -3.88
N ARG A 83 0.31 7.29 -2.76
CA ARG A 83 0.27 6.53 -1.51
C ARG A 83 -0.65 5.32 -1.63
N LEU A 84 -1.83 5.49 -2.23
CA LEU A 84 -2.76 4.40 -2.50
C LEU A 84 -2.15 3.34 -3.44
N GLN A 85 -1.46 3.74 -4.50
CA GLN A 85 -0.75 2.82 -5.38
C GLN A 85 0.31 2.01 -4.64
N GLY A 86 1.07 2.64 -3.75
CA GLY A 86 2.07 1.96 -2.93
C GLY A 86 1.45 0.97 -1.94
N LEU A 87 0.32 1.32 -1.33
CA LEU A 87 -0.36 0.49 -0.34
C LEU A 87 -1.12 -0.70 -0.95
N LEU A 88 -1.86 -0.44 -2.03
CA LEU A 88 -2.74 -1.43 -2.65
C LEU A 88 -2.04 -2.22 -3.76
N GLY A 89 -0.91 -1.72 -4.26
CA GLY A 89 -0.17 -2.33 -5.35
C GLY A 89 -0.95 -2.31 -6.68
N PRO A 90 -0.37 -2.93 -7.72
CA PRO A 90 -0.88 -2.83 -9.09
C PRO A 90 -2.21 -3.56 -9.31
N VAL A 91 -2.57 -4.51 -8.45
CA VAL A 91 -3.80 -5.30 -8.57
C VAL A 91 -4.97 -4.60 -7.87
N ASN A 92 -4.81 -4.19 -6.61
CA ASN A 92 -5.94 -3.68 -5.82
C ASN A 92 -6.19 -2.19 -6.03
N TYR A 93 -5.19 -1.40 -6.47
CA TYR A 93 -5.39 0.02 -6.73
C TYR A 93 -6.41 0.29 -7.86
N PRO A 94 -6.35 -0.39 -9.03
CA PRO A 94 -7.40 -0.28 -10.04
C PRO A 94 -8.79 -0.67 -9.52
N VAL A 95 -8.90 -1.71 -8.69
CA VAL A 95 -10.17 -2.16 -8.10
C VAL A 95 -10.71 -1.10 -7.14
N PHE A 96 -9.86 -0.52 -6.29
CA PHE A 96 -10.20 0.62 -5.44
C PHE A 96 -10.77 1.80 -6.25
N LEU A 97 -10.15 2.15 -7.38
CA LEU A 97 -10.67 3.21 -8.24
C LEU A 97 -12.02 2.89 -8.86
N GLN A 98 -12.28 1.62 -9.21
CA GLN A 98 -13.60 1.18 -9.70
C GLN A 98 -14.65 1.25 -8.59
N ASN A 99 -14.27 0.84 -7.38
CA ASN A 99 -15.14 0.87 -6.19
C ASN A 99 -15.31 2.29 -5.63
N MET A 100 -14.54 3.26 -6.12
CA MET A 100 -14.76 4.70 -5.91
C MET A 100 -15.57 5.38 -7.02
N GLY A 101 -16.13 4.60 -7.97
CA GLY A 101 -16.84 5.12 -9.13
C GLY A 101 -18.10 5.93 -8.80
N THR A 102 -18.75 5.65 -7.66
CA THR A 102 -19.74 6.51 -7.00
C THR A 102 -19.24 6.84 -5.60
N SER A 103 -18.44 7.91 -5.50
CA SER A 103 -17.85 8.38 -4.25
C SER A 103 -18.46 9.70 -3.78
N GLY A 104 -18.42 9.91 -2.46
CA GLY A 104 -18.69 11.21 -1.86
C GLY A 104 -17.53 12.20 -2.07
N PRO A 105 -17.64 13.43 -1.56
CA PRO A 105 -16.50 14.33 -1.53
C PRO A 105 -15.47 13.84 -0.51
N LEU A 106 -14.24 14.35 -0.59
CA LEU A 106 -13.26 14.19 0.48
C LEU A 106 -13.80 14.87 1.76
N ARG A 107 -13.78 14.16 2.88
CA ARG A 107 -14.34 14.60 4.17
C ARG A 107 -13.24 14.71 5.22
N GLN A 108 -13.58 15.34 6.33
CA GLN A 108 -12.71 15.44 7.50
C GLN A 108 -13.49 15.18 8.79
N GLU A 109 -12.94 14.34 9.67
CA GLU A 109 -13.42 14.10 11.04
C GLU A 109 -12.23 14.26 11.99
N GLY A 110 -12.21 15.35 12.75
CA GLY A 110 -11.05 15.71 13.57
C GLY A 110 -9.77 15.85 12.73
N PRO A 111 -8.67 15.15 13.07
CA PRO A 111 -7.44 15.20 12.28
C PRO A 111 -7.47 14.30 11.04
N LEU A 112 -8.50 13.47 10.87
CA LEU A 112 -8.55 12.45 9.83
C LEU A 112 -9.26 12.97 8.59
N ILE A 113 -8.65 12.74 7.43
CA ILE A 113 -9.22 13.02 6.13
C ILE A 113 -9.65 11.69 5.52
N TYR A 114 -10.84 11.60 4.95
CA TYR A 114 -11.36 10.33 4.44
C TYR A 114 -12.28 10.48 3.24
N ILE A 115 -12.51 9.39 2.53
CA ILE A 115 -13.49 9.26 1.46
C ILE A 115 -14.03 7.83 1.42
N THR A 116 -15.30 7.70 1.06
CA THR A 116 -15.96 6.41 0.83
C THR A 116 -16.60 6.41 -0.54
N GLY A 117 -16.76 5.23 -1.12
CA GLY A 117 -17.42 5.07 -2.41
C GLY A 117 -17.84 3.64 -2.66
N ASN A 118 -18.75 3.50 -3.63
CA ASN A 118 -19.18 2.22 -4.17
C ASN A 118 -18.91 2.16 -5.68
N ARG A 119 -18.77 0.95 -6.22
CA ARG A 119 -18.88 0.76 -7.66
C ARG A 119 -20.32 1.08 -8.10
N PRO A 120 -20.51 1.81 -9.22
CA PRO A 120 -21.84 2.17 -9.69
C PRO A 120 -22.75 0.93 -9.79
N HIS A 121 -23.98 1.04 -9.25
CA HIS A 121 -25.00 -0.01 -9.21
C HIS A 121 -24.69 -1.25 -8.34
N GLU A 122 -23.51 -1.32 -7.71
CA GLU A 122 -23.02 -2.48 -6.95
C GLU A 122 -22.78 -2.13 -5.46
N GLY A 123 -23.57 -1.21 -4.92
CA GLY A 123 -23.46 -0.77 -3.54
C GLY A 123 -23.62 -1.92 -2.55
N GLY A 124 -22.68 -2.05 -1.61
CA GLY A 124 -22.67 -3.10 -0.60
C GLY A 124 -21.98 -4.41 -0.98
N ALA A 125 -21.66 -4.63 -2.27
CA ALA A 125 -20.80 -5.74 -2.70
C ALA A 125 -19.43 -5.24 -3.17
N GLU A 126 -19.37 -4.00 -3.68
CA GLU A 126 -18.19 -3.40 -4.26
C GLU A 126 -17.97 -2.02 -3.67
N SER A 127 -17.25 -2.00 -2.55
CA SER A 127 -17.15 -0.83 -1.68
C SER A 127 -15.69 -0.50 -1.41
N ALA A 128 -15.38 0.78 -1.21
CA ALA A 128 -14.03 1.20 -0.85
C ALA A 128 -14.05 2.42 0.08
N ALA A 129 -13.02 2.51 0.93
CA ALA A 129 -12.77 3.65 1.80
C ALA A 129 -11.28 3.93 1.92
N MET A 130 -10.92 5.20 2.09
CA MET A 130 -9.56 5.63 2.43
C MET A 130 -9.62 6.60 3.61
N VAL A 131 -8.66 6.46 4.53
CA VAL A 131 -8.45 7.33 5.67
C VAL A 131 -6.98 7.75 5.70
N LEU A 132 -6.72 9.03 5.87
CA LEU A 132 -5.42 9.65 5.99
C LEU A 132 -5.33 10.41 7.32
N ASP A 133 -4.27 10.15 8.08
CA ASP A 133 -3.82 11.00 9.18
C ASP A 133 -2.57 11.79 8.70
N PRO A 134 -2.74 13.06 8.28
CA PRO A 134 -1.65 13.85 7.71
C PRO A 134 -0.60 14.24 8.76
N ALA A 135 -0.95 14.27 10.04
CA ALA A 135 -0.01 14.62 11.11
C ALA A 135 0.95 13.46 11.42
N ARG A 136 0.48 12.23 11.24
CA ARG A 136 1.26 11.01 11.44
C ARG A 136 1.86 10.43 10.16
N ASP A 137 1.54 11.01 9.00
CA ASP A 137 1.96 10.52 7.67
C ASP A 137 1.56 9.05 7.42
N VAL A 138 0.35 8.69 7.84
CA VAL A 138 -0.17 7.32 7.71
C VAL A 138 -1.53 7.31 7.02
N MET A 139 -1.68 6.35 6.11
CA MET A 139 -2.90 6.09 5.37
C MET A 139 -3.36 4.65 5.60
N ARG A 140 -4.68 4.47 5.62
CA ARG A 140 -5.37 3.18 5.59
C ARG A 140 -6.34 3.16 4.42
N ALA A 141 -6.36 2.05 3.70
CA ALA A 141 -7.29 1.79 2.63
C ALA A 141 -8.03 0.50 2.93
N TRP A 142 -9.33 0.55 2.71
CA TRP A 142 -10.23 -0.58 2.83
C TRP A 142 -10.94 -0.79 1.49
N LEU A 143 -11.06 -2.04 1.06
CA LEU A 143 -11.66 -2.47 -0.19
C LEU A 143 -12.45 -3.75 0.04
N GLN A 144 -13.67 -3.82 -0.49
CA GLN A 144 -14.48 -5.03 -0.54
C GLN A 144 -14.84 -5.34 -2.00
N THR A 145 -14.70 -6.60 -2.38
CA THR A 145 -15.14 -7.15 -3.67
C THR A 145 -15.84 -8.49 -3.43
N GLY A 146 -17.17 -8.47 -3.51
CA GLY A 146 -18.01 -9.60 -3.11
C GLY A 146 -17.80 -9.92 -1.63
N ASP A 147 -17.45 -11.17 -1.35
CA ASP A 147 -17.17 -11.66 0.02
C ASP A 147 -15.71 -11.43 0.46
N GLU A 148 -14.85 -10.93 -0.43
CA GLU A 148 -13.43 -10.68 -0.14
C GLU A 148 -13.23 -9.23 0.34
N GLU A 149 -12.32 -9.09 1.30
CA GLU A 149 -12.00 -7.79 1.91
C GLU A 149 -10.47 -7.62 2.04
N TRP A 150 -10.00 -6.42 1.70
CA TRP A 150 -8.63 -5.97 1.92
C TRP A 150 -8.66 -4.73 2.81
N ASP A 151 -7.92 -4.82 3.91
CA ASP A 151 -7.71 -3.72 4.83
C ASP A 151 -6.21 -3.57 5.07
N VAL A 152 -5.64 -2.53 4.48
CA VAL A 152 -4.20 -2.27 4.50
C VAL A 152 -3.93 -0.88 5.00
N GLN A 153 -2.83 -0.73 5.73
CA GLN A 153 -2.37 0.56 6.17
C GLN A 153 -0.86 0.64 6.16
N ASP A 154 -0.37 1.85 6.29
CA ASP A 154 1.04 2.09 6.54
C ASP A 154 1.50 1.45 7.85
N ALA A 155 2.79 1.12 7.88
CA ALA A 155 3.43 0.57 9.06
C ALA A 155 3.33 1.54 10.25
N GLY A 156 3.15 0.97 11.45
CA GLY A 156 3.03 1.72 12.69
C GLY A 156 1.69 1.48 13.40
N PRO A 157 1.32 2.34 14.36
CA PRO A 157 0.08 2.16 15.10
C PRO A 157 -1.15 2.28 14.18
N ALA A 158 -2.22 1.56 14.52
CA ALA A 158 -3.44 1.55 13.73
C ALA A 158 -3.97 2.97 13.44
N VAL A 159 -4.42 3.20 12.21
CA VAL A 159 -5.16 4.42 11.86
C VAL A 159 -6.60 4.23 12.34
N PRO A 160 -7.09 5.07 13.27
CA PRO A 160 -8.48 4.99 13.70
C PRO A 160 -9.42 5.28 12.53
N LEU A 161 -10.53 4.56 12.45
CA LEU A 161 -11.55 4.81 11.44
C LEU A 161 -12.49 5.92 11.92
N PRO A 162 -12.78 6.96 11.11
CA PRO A 162 -13.86 7.91 11.36
C PRO A 162 -15.21 7.20 11.56
N ALA A 163 -16.14 7.82 12.29
CA ALA A 163 -17.45 7.23 12.58
C ALA A 163 -18.21 6.86 11.30
N GLU A 164 -18.20 7.75 10.30
CA GLU A 164 -18.85 7.51 9.00
C GLU A 164 -18.23 6.32 8.25
N VAL A 165 -16.89 6.19 8.28
CA VAL A 165 -16.19 5.07 7.62
C VAL A 165 -16.50 3.75 8.31
N ARG A 166 -16.57 3.71 9.66
CA ARG A 166 -16.96 2.50 10.39
C ARG A 166 -18.37 2.06 10.02
N GLN A 167 -19.33 3.00 10.00
CA GLN A 167 -20.71 2.71 9.62
C GLN A 167 -20.79 2.24 8.17
N PHE A 168 -20.06 2.89 7.26
CA PHE A 168 -20.00 2.51 5.85
C PHE A 168 -19.54 1.06 5.66
N ILE A 169 -18.45 0.68 6.33
CA ILE A 169 -17.91 -0.69 6.29
C ILE A 169 -18.90 -1.71 6.90
N GLN A 170 -19.56 -1.36 8.01
CA GLN A 170 -20.59 -2.22 8.62
C GLN A 170 -21.76 -2.47 7.66
N ASN A 171 -22.28 -1.41 7.04
CA ASN A 171 -23.35 -1.52 6.04
C ASN A 171 -22.92 -2.38 4.85
N ALA A 172 -21.68 -2.23 4.37
CA ALA A 172 -21.14 -3.01 3.26
C ALA A 172 -20.95 -4.50 3.60
N ARG A 173 -20.72 -4.82 4.87
CA ARG A 173 -20.69 -6.20 5.37
C ARG A 173 -22.08 -6.78 5.67
N GLY A 174 -23.12 -5.96 5.63
CA GLY A 174 -24.48 -6.36 6.01
C GLY A 174 -24.66 -6.63 7.51
N VAL A 175 -23.89 -5.96 8.38
CA VAL A 175 -23.89 -6.15 9.84
C VAL A 175 -24.21 -4.88 10.63
#